data_AF-A0A9X0JWP4-F1
#
_entry.id   AF-A0A9X0JWP4-F1
#
_cell.length_a   1.000
_cell.length_b   1.000
_cell.length_c   1.000
_cell.angle_alpha   90.00
_cell.angle_beta   90.00
_cell.angle_gamma   90.00
#
_symmetry.space_group_name_H-M   'P 1'
#
loop_
_entity.id
_entity.type
_entity.pdbx_description
1 polymer ?
#
loop_
_entity_poly.entity_id
_entity_poly.type
_entity_poly.pdbx_seq_one_letter_code
_entity_poly.pdbx_strand_id
1 'polypeptide(L)'
;MQPHVAQICNRIEKCYFTCPHCGHEHVAAYVNDKIRKCQLAIIKCMNGLIKRILLLRMRCNDGGRGWQVPSKPFKPCKSLGCNELTRDKYCAKHIAKEKETVRYYDKHIRNKSSRSFYNSKPWRVMREFVYRRDYGLCVQCRRKGIIKIGDVVDHVIPLLVDWLRRLDSNNLQTLCHACHNKKTKEDEKKYRR
;
A
#
# COMPACT_ATOMS: atom_id res chain seq x y z
N MET A 1 7.28 -0.07 -33.67
CA MET A 1 5.99 0.56 -33.31
C MET A 1 6.29 1.86 -32.59
N GLN A 2 5.91 3.01 -33.14
CA GLN A 2 6.07 4.29 -32.43
C GLN A 2 4.87 4.50 -31.50
N PRO A 3 5.09 4.93 -30.25
CA PRO A 3 4.00 5.24 -29.33
C PRO A 3 3.31 6.54 -29.76
N HIS A 4 1.98 6.53 -29.75
CA HIS A 4 1.14 7.71 -29.96
C HIS A 4 0.64 8.25 -28.63
N VAL A 5 0.41 9.57 -28.57
CA VAL A 5 -0.18 10.26 -27.41
C VAL A 5 -1.47 10.93 -27.85
N ALA A 6 -2.58 10.59 -27.20
CA ALA A 6 -3.88 11.23 -27.43
C ALA A 6 -4.41 11.87 -26.15
N GLN A 7 -4.94 13.09 -26.26
CA GLN A 7 -5.59 13.76 -25.14
C GLN A 7 -7.05 13.28 -25.03
N ILE A 8 -7.41 12.73 -23.88
CA ILE A 8 -8.77 12.36 -23.51
C ILE A 8 -9.35 13.44 -22.60
N CYS A 9 -10.65 13.38 -22.34
CA CYS A 9 -11.36 14.28 -21.43
C CYS A 9 -10.62 14.47 -20.09
N ASN A 10 -10.80 15.65 -19.49
CA ASN A 10 -10.18 16.06 -18.22
C ASN A 10 -8.65 16.13 -18.20
N ARG A 11 -8.02 16.51 -19.33
CA ARG A 11 -6.57 16.77 -19.44
C ARG A 11 -5.72 15.54 -19.08
N ILE A 12 -6.21 14.38 -19.51
CA ILE A 12 -5.56 13.07 -19.38
C ILE A 12 -4.99 12.72 -20.75
N GLU A 13 -3.73 12.35 -20.81
CA GLU A 13 -3.08 11.82 -22.00
C GLU A 13 -3.03 10.29 -21.93
N LYS A 14 -3.35 9.64 -23.03
CA LYS A 14 -3.19 8.20 -23.24
C LYS A 14 -2.01 7.98 -24.17
N CYS A 15 -0.99 7.28 -23.68
CA CYS A 15 0.10 6.76 -24.50
C CYS A 15 -0.27 5.35 -24.95
N TYR A 16 -0.32 5.09 -26.25
CA TYR A 16 -0.76 3.81 -26.81
C TYR A 16 0.01 3.45 -28.08
N PHE A 17 -0.07 2.19 -28.49
CA PHE A 17 0.46 1.70 -29.75
C PHE A 17 -0.64 0.95 -30.51
N THR A 18 -0.70 1.14 -31.81
CA THR A 18 -1.65 0.42 -32.67
C THR A 18 -0.94 -0.79 -33.26
N CYS A 19 -1.54 -1.97 -33.09
CA CYS A 19 -1.02 -3.19 -33.70
C CYS A 19 -1.19 -3.14 -35.22
N PRO A 20 -0.12 -3.26 -36.03
CA PRO A 20 -0.21 -3.22 -37.49
C PRO A 20 -0.88 -4.47 -38.08
N HIS A 21 -0.97 -5.57 -37.32
CA HIS A 21 -1.58 -6.82 -37.77
C HIS A 21 -3.09 -6.86 -37.57
N CYS A 22 -3.62 -6.23 -36.51
CA CYS A 22 -5.04 -6.33 -36.16
C CYS A 22 -5.72 -4.98 -35.91
N GLY A 23 -5.01 -3.85 -36.03
CA GLY A 23 -5.55 -2.51 -35.78
C GLY A 23 -5.91 -2.23 -34.32
N HIS A 24 -5.67 -3.17 -33.40
CA HIS A 24 -6.02 -3.02 -31.99
C HIS A 24 -5.13 -1.99 -31.29
N GLU A 25 -5.75 -1.11 -30.51
CA GLU A 25 -5.04 -0.13 -29.68
C GLU A 25 -4.62 -0.75 -28.35
N HIS A 26 -3.32 -0.83 -28.13
CA HIS A 26 -2.76 -1.26 -26.85
C HIS A 26 -2.29 -0.05 -26.05
N VAL A 27 -2.86 0.14 -24.88
CA VAL A 27 -2.54 1.29 -24.03
C VAL A 27 -1.31 1.01 -23.17
N ALA A 28 -0.29 1.84 -23.30
CA ALA A 28 0.93 1.75 -22.52
C ALA A 28 0.83 2.49 -21.18
N ALA A 29 0.25 3.70 -21.18
CA ALA A 29 0.10 4.51 -19.97
C ALA A 29 -1.02 5.54 -20.08
N TYR A 30 -1.58 5.92 -18.93
CA TYR A 30 -2.42 7.12 -18.78
C TYR A 30 -1.69 8.12 -17.90
N VAL A 31 -1.49 9.33 -18.41
CA VAL A 31 -0.77 10.41 -17.73
C VAL A 31 -1.73 11.57 -17.54
N ASN A 32 -1.67 12.26 -16.41
CA ASN A 32 -2.38 13.53 -16.24
C ASN A 32 -1.47 14.57 -15.60
N ASP A 33 -1.92 15.83 -15.55
CA ASP A 33 -1.17 16.93 -14.94
C ASP A 33 -0.75 16.65 -13.49
N LYS A 34 -1.54 15.87 -12.73
CA LYS A 34 -1.19 15.49 -11.35
C LYS A 34 -0.02 14.50 -11.32
N ILE A 35 -0.03 13.49 -12.19
CA ILE A 35 1.08 12.53 -12.34
C ILE A 35 2.34 13.27 -12.78
N ARG A 36 2.26 14.18 -13.76
CA ARG A 36 3.41 15.00 -14.20
C ARG A 36 3.98 15.83 -13.06
N LYS A 37 3.14 16.52 -12.29
CA LYS A 37 3.58 17.29 -11.11
C LYS A 37 4.23 16.41 -10.04
N CYS A 38 3.66 15.23 -9.77
CA CYS A 38 4.25 14.27 -8.84
C CYS A 38 5.61 13.74 -9.34
N GLN A 39 5.73 13.39 -10.62
CA GLN A 39 6.99 12.94 -11.22
C GLN A 39 8.08 14.03 -11.14
N LEU A 40 7.74 15.29 -11.45
CA LEU A 40 8.65 16.42 -11.29
C LEU A 40 9.07 16.63 -9.83
N ALA A 41 8.14 16.50 -8.89
CA ALA A 41 8.44 16.61 -7.45
C ALA A 41 9.36 15.46 -6.98
N ILE A 42 9.13 14.22 -7.45
CA ILE A 42 9.98 13.06 -7.18
C ILE A 42 11.38 13.28 -7.75
N ILE A 43 11.50 13.71 -9.02
CA ILE A 43 12.79 14.00 -9.66
C ILE A 43 13.54 15.09 -8.90
N LYS A 44 12.85 16.17 -8.50
CA LYS A 44 13.44 17.25 -7.70
C LYS A 44 13.93 16.75 -6.33
N CYS A 45 13.16 15.88 -5.68
CA CYS A 45 13.54 15.26 -4.42
C CYS A 45 14.74 14.31 -4.59
N MET A 46 14.73 13.46 -5.62
CA MET A 46 15.82 12.53 -5.94
C MET A 46 17.10 13.29 -6.27
N ASN A 47 17.03 14.36 -7.07
CA ASN A 47 18.18 15.23 -7.35
C ASN A 47 18.70 15.92 -6.08
N GLY A 48 17.81 16.32 -5.17
CA GLY A 48 18.19 16.83 -3.86
C GLY A 48 18.88 15.79 -2.97
N LEU A 49 18.41 14.54 -2.98
CA LEU A 49 19.02 13.42 -2.28
C LEU A 49 20.39 13.08 -2.88
N ILE A 50 20.50 13.00 -4.21
CA ILE A 50 21.78 12.77 -4.91
C ILE A 50 22.78 13.88 -4.57
N LYS A 51 22.35 15.15 -4.58
CA LYS A 51 23.20 16.29 -4.19
C LYS A 51 23.64 16.21 -2.72
N ARG A 52 22.76 15.79 -1.80
CA ARG A 52 23.11 15.57 -0.38
C ARG A 52 24.04 14.37 -0.19
N ILE A 53 23.82 13.27 -0.92
CA ILE A 53 24.69 12.08 -0.90
C ILE A 53 26.09 12.45 -1.42
N LEU A 54 26.17 13.22 -2.52
CA LEU A 54 27.45 13.74 -3.03
C LEU A 54 28.15 14.65 -2.00
N LEU A 55 27.42 15.54 -1.33
CA LEU A 55 27.96 16.39 -0.26
C LEU A 55 28.42 15.59 0.98
N LEU A 56 27.70 14.51 1.33
CA LEU A 56 28.09 13.59 2.39
C LEU A 56 29.34 12.80 2.02
N ARG A 57 29.50 12.44 0.74
CA ARG A 57 30.68 11.75 0.21
C ARG A 57 31.95 12.59 0.30
N MET A 58 31.83 13.93 0.27
CA MET A 58 32.94 14.87 0.50
C MET A 58 33.31 15.07 1.99
N ARG A 59 32.52 14.51 2.94
CA ARG A 59 32.78 14.59 4.40
C ARG A 59 33.27 13.29 5.03
N CYS A 60 33.41 12.21 4.26
CA CYS A 60 33.84 10.91 4.77
C CYS A 60 35.37 10.74 4.76
N ASN A 61 36.11 11.70 5.32
CA ASN A 61 37.52 11.50 5.70
C ASN A 61 37.78 11.61 7.21
N ASP A 62 36.72 11.71 8.01
CA ASP A 62 36.83 11.72 9.47
C ASP A 62 36.18 10.45 10.05
N GLY A 63 37.00 9.67 10.75
CA GLY A 63 36.72 8.33 11.24
C GLY A 63 35.38 8.14 11.96
N GLY A 64 34.85 6.92 11.77
CA GLY A 64 33.51 6.49 12.18
C GLY A 64 33.12 6.84 13.61
N ARG A 65 32.09 7.66 13.74
CA ARG A 65 31.19 7.66 14.91
C ARG A 65 29.76 7.56 14.41
N GLY A 66 29.16 6.39 14.61
CA GLY A 66 27.74 6.16 14.33
C GLY A 66 26.87 7.13 15.15
N TRP A 67 25.79 7.61 14.55
CA TRP A 67 24.83 8.50 15.20
C TRP A 67 24.17 7.78 16.40
N GLN A 68 24.57 8.15 17.62
CA GLN A 68 23.88 7.70 18.84
C GLN A 68 22.64 8.57 19.06
N VAL A 69 21.46 7.98 18.91
CA VAL A 69 20.18 8.64 19.23
C VAL A 69 19.82 8.45 20.71
N PRO A 70 19.32 9.49 21.41
CA PRO A 70 18.91 9.38 22.81
C PRO A 70 17.79 8.35 23.00
N SER A 71 17.89 7.53 24.04
CA SER A 71 16.83 6.57 24.38
C SER A 71 15.55 7.28 24.78
N LYS A 72 14.39 6.73 24.38
CA LYS A 72 13.08 7.27 24.77
C LYS A 72 12.95 7.37 26.31
N PRO A 73 12.36 8.47 26.82
CA PRO A 73 12.15 8.64 28.25
C PRO A 73 11.20 7.58 28.81
N PHE A 74 11.34 7.27 30.09
CA PHE A 74 10.42 6.39 30.80
C PHE A 74 9.04 7.03 30.92
N LYS A 75 8.00 6.21 30.86
CA LYS A 75 6.58 6.62 30.95
C LYS A 75 5.80 5.66 31.85
N PRO A 76 4.72 6.10 32.51
CA PRO A 76 3.92 5.22 33.35
C PRO A 76 3.27 4.09 32.55
N CYS A 77 3.12 2.94 33.20
CA CYS A 77 2.44 1.77 32.69
C CYS A 77 0.99 2.10 32.31
N LYS A 78 0.51 1.57 31.17
CA LYS A 78 -0.89 1.79 30.73
C LYS A 78 -1.93 0.95 31.48
N SER A 79 -1.53 0.07 32.39
CA SER A 79 -2.48 -0.74 33.18
C SER A 79 -3.25 0.17 34.15
N LEU A 80 -4.56 -0.05 34.29
CA LEU A 80 -5.40 0.74 35.20
C LEU A 80 -4.83 0.70 36.62
N GLY A 81 -4.57 1.88 37.20
CA GLY A 81 -4.03 2.01 38.56
C GLY A 81 -2.53 1.70 38.72
N CYS A 82 -1.77 1.52 37.64
CA CYS A 82 -0.34 1.21 37.72
C CYS A 82 0.53 2.42 37.33
N ASN A 83 1.29 2.95 38.30
CA ASN A 83 2.20 4.09 38.08
C ASN A 83 3.66 3.68 37.82
N GLU A 84 3.92 2.39 37.63
CA GLU A 84 5.26 1.84 37.38
C GLU A 84 5.83 2.40 36.07
N LEU A 85 7.04 2.96 36.13
CA LEU A 85 7.71 3.53 34.96
C LEU A 85 8.30 2.43 34.07
N THR A 86 8.01 2.50 32.78
CA THR A 86 8.46 1.55 31.76
C THR A 86 8.87 2.29 30.49
N ARG A 87 9.77 1.70 29.70
CA ARG A 87 10.06 2.19 28.33
C ARG A 87 8.99 1.71 27.34
N ASP A 88 8.37 0.59 27.66
CA ASP A 88 7.37 -0.08 26.85
C ASP A 88 5.94 0.38 27.21
N LYS A 89 4.93 -0.27 26.64
CA LYS A 89 3.51 0.06 26.87
C LYS A 89 3.03 -0.38 28.26
N TYR A 90 3.60 -1.46 28.81
CA TYR A 90 3.30 -2.00 30.12
C TYR A 90 4.60 -2.31 30.88
N CYS A 91 4.55 -2.36 32.20
CA CYS A 91 5.68 -2.83 33.02
C CYS A 91 5.78 -4.36 33.03
N ALA A 92 6.88 -4.91 33.55
CA ALA A 92 7.11 -6.36 33.61
C ALA A 92 5.95 -7.13 34.27
N LYS A 93 5.29 -6.54 35.28
CA LYS A 93 4.13 -7.10 35.98
C LYS A 93 2.89 -7.24 35.08
N HIS A 94 2.74 -6.38 34.07
CA HIS A 94 1.54 -6.29 33.23
C HIS A 94 1.74 -6.76 31.78
N ILE A 95 2.99 -7.05 31.39
CA ILE A 95 3.32 -7.61 30.06
C ILE A 95 2.59 -8.95 29.81
N ALA A 96 2.42 -9.78 30.85
CA ALA A 96 1.74 -11.08 30.72
C ALA A 96 0.27 -10.93 30.30
N LYS A 97 -0.45 -9.95 30.85
CA LYS A 97 -1.87 -9.66 30.53
C LYS A 97 -2.05 -9.15 29.09
N GLU A 98 -1.10 -8.35 28.59
CA GLU A 98 -1.09 -7.98 27.17
C GLU A 98 -0.83 -9.21 26.29
N LYS A 99 0.15 -10.04 26.64
CA LYS A 99 0.43 -11.28 25.89
C LYS A 99 -0.77 -12.21 25.86
N GLU A 100 -1.51 -12.33 26.94
CA GLU A 100 -2.72 -13.14 27.03
C GLU A 100 -3.85 -12.57 26.16
N THR A 101 -4.12 -11.28 26.22
CA THR A 101 -5.16 -10.64 25.38
C THR A 101 -4.83 -10.74 23.89
N VAL A 102 -3.55 -10.56 23.51
CA VAL A 102 -3.09 -10.78 22.13
C VAL A 102 -3.25 -12.25 21.72
N ARG A 103 -2.87 -13.21 22.58
CA ARG A 103 -3.06 -14.64 22.31
C ARG A 103 -4.53 -15.02 22.16
N TYR A 104 -5.41 -14.49 23.01
CA TYR A 104 -6.85 -14.68 22.92
C TYR A 104 -7.41 -14.13 21.60
N TYR A 105 -7.05 -12.89 21.24
CA TYR A 105 -7.47 -12.28 19.99
C TYR A 105 -6.96 -13.03 18.75
N ASP A 106 -5.69 -13.44 18.73
CA ASP A 106 -5.11 -14.24 17.64
C ASP A 106 -5.67 -15.68 17.58
N LYS A 107 -6.17 -16.23 18.70
CA LYS A 107 -6.76 -17.58 18.77
C LYS A 107 -8.26 -17.61 18.41
N HIS A 108 -9.03 -16.61 18.83
CA HIS A 108 -10.49 -16.63 18.76
C HIS A 108 -11.10 -15.61 17.78
N ILE A 109 -10.42 -14.50 17.48
CA ILE A 109 -10.98 -13.42 16.65
C ILE A 109 -10.29 -13.36 15.28
N ARG A 110 -8.97 -13.58 15.23
CA ARG A 110 -8.19 -13.48 13.99
C ARG A 110 -8.21 -14.81 13.26
N ASN A 111 -8.91 -14.89 12.13
CA ASN A 111 -8.91 -16.09 11.29
C ASN A 111 -7.46 -16.39 10.81
N LYS A 112 -6.80 -17.38 11.44
CA LYS A 112 -5.41 -17.79 11.14
C LYS A 112 -5.21 -18.09 9.65
N SER A 113 -6.23 -18.64 8.99
CA SER A 113 -6.20 -18.95 7.56
C SER A 113 -6.03 -17.69 6.71
N SER A 114 -6.77 -16.61 7.02
CA SER A 114 -6.68 -15.33 6.32
C SER A 114 -5.29 -14.68 6.45
N ARG A 115 -4.71 -14.68 7.66
CA ARG A 115 -3.36 -14.13 7.89
C ARG A 115 -2.28 -14.93 7.15
N SER A 116 -2.36 -16.26 7.20
CA SER A 116 -1.42 -17.13 6.47
C SER A 116 -1.52 -16.91 4.96
N PHE A 117 -2.73 -16.72 4.44
CA PHE A 117 -2.96 -16.42 3.03
C PHE A 117 -2.30 -15.11 2.59
N TYR A 118 -2.48 -14.00 3.32
CA TYR A 118 -1.85 -12.73 2.97
C TYR A 118 -0.31 -12.74 3.05
N ASN A 119 0.28 -13.68 3.81
CA ASN A 119 1.72 -13.88 3.86
C ASN A 119 2.23 -14.88 2.81
N SER A 120 1.34 -15.57 2.11
CA SER A 120 1.69 -16.63 1.18
C SER A 120 2.34 -16.11 -0.11
N LYS A 121 3.25 -16.91 -0.70
CA LYS A 121 3.88 -16.61 -2.00
C LYS A 121 2.83 -16.43 -3.12
N PRO A 122 1.79 -17.28 -3.26
CA PRO A 122 0.75 -17.10 -4.27
C PRO A 122 0.06 -15.73 -4.18
N TRP A 123 -0.28 -15.26 -2.98
CA TRP A 123 -0.88 -13.93 -2.80
C TRP A 123 0.06 -12.81 -3.25
N ARG A 124 1.34 -12.87 -2.88
CA ARG A 124 2.32 -11.83 -3.27
C ARG A 124 2.45 -11.72 -4.79
N VAL A 125 2.55 -12.84 -5.48
CA VAL A 125 2.63 -12.89 -6.95
C VAL A 125 1.34 -12.36 -7.59
N MET A 126 0.19 -12.82 -7.12
CA MET A 126 -1.11 -12.39 -7.67
C MET A 126 -1.36 -10.90 -7.41
N ARG A 127 -1.03 -10.40 -6.22
CA ARG A 127 -1.11 -8.97 -5.87
C ARG A 127 -0.28 -8.12 -6.82
N GLU A 128 0.96 -8.53 -7.09
CA GLU A 128 1.83 -7.82 -8.01
C GLU A 128 1.29 -7.84 -9.44
N PHE A 129 0.82 -8.99 -9.91
CA PHE A 129 0.18 -9.14 -11.22
C PHE A 129 -1.03 -8.20 -11.37
N VAL A 130 -1.95 -8.20 -10.39
CA VAL A 130 -3.14 -7.34 -10.40
C VAL A 130 -2.77 -5.87 -10.35
N TYR A 131 -1.78 -5.51 -9.53
CA TYR A 131 -1.30 -4.13 -9.45
C TYR A 131 -0.78 -3.63 -10.80
N ARG A 132 0.02 -4.45 -11.50
CA ARG A 132 0.54 -4.13 -12.84
C ARG A 132 -0.57 -4.08 -13.89
N ARG A 133 -1.50 -5.05 -13.87
CA ARG A 133 -2.69 -5.08 -14.77
C ARG A 133 -3.52 -3.80 -14.66
N ASP A 134 -3.66 -3.28 -13.44
CA ASP A 134 -4.42 -2.07 -13.17
C ASP A 134 -3.58 -0.78 -13.38
N TYR A 135 -2.36 -0.91 -13.93
CA TYR A 135 -1.39 0.17 -14.14
C TYR A 135 -1.01 0.91 -12.84
N GLY A 136 -1.11 0.24 -11.70
CA GLY A 136 -0.93 0.83 -10.37
C GLY A 136 -2.00 1.87 -9.99
N LEU A 137 -3.10 1.95 -10.75
CA LEU A 137 -4.16 2.94 -10.56
C LEU A 137 -5.36 2.34 -9.85
N CYS A 138 -6.04 3.18 -9.07
CA CYS A 138 -7.32 2.85 -8.46
C CYS A 138 -8.38 2.63 -9.55
N VAL A 139 -8.85 1.40 -9.70
CA VAL A 139 -9.84 1.01 -10.72
C VAL A 139 -11.14 1.82 -10.58
N GLN A 140 -11.59 2.05 -9.34
CA GLN A 140 -12.82 2.81 -9.06
C GLN A 140 -12.69 4.29 -9.39
N CYS A 141 -11.52 4.90 -9.17
CA CYS A 141 -11.28 6.28 -9.59
C CYS A 141 -11.17 6.37 -11.11
N ARG A 142 -10.45 5.43 -11.74
CA ARG A 142 -10.27 5.39 -13.19
C ARG A 142 -11.59 5.28 -13.94
N ARG A 143 -12.52 4.46 -13.44
CA ARG A 143 -13.91 4.35 -13.97
C ARG A 143 -14.67 5.67 -13.96
N LYS A 144 -14.31 6.61 -13.09
CA LYS A 144 -14.90 7.95 -12.99
C LYS A 144 -14.08 9.01 -13.74
N GLY A 145 -13.11 8.60 -14.56
CA GLY A 145 -12.18 9.52 -15.23
C GLY A 145 -11.19 10.20 -14.28
N ILE A 146 -11.00 9.68 -13.06
CA ILE A 146 -10.06 10.23 -12.08
C ILE A 146 -8.83 9.33 -12.00
N ILE A 147 -7.66 9.87 -12.36
CA ILE A 147 -6.41 9.13 -12.18
C ILE A 147 -5.92 9.32 -10.76
N LYS A 148 -5.86 8.22 -10.01
CA LYS A 148 -5.38 8.16 -8.63
C LYS A 148 -4.61 6.86 -8.43
N ILE A 149 -3.45 6.94 -7.79
CA ILE A 149 -2.63 5.77 -7.46
C ILE A 149 -3.41 4.86 -6.51
N GLY A 150 -3.31 3.55 -6.73
CA GLY A 150 -3.82 2.56 -5.81
C GLY A 150 -2.79 2.21 -4.74
N ASP A 151 -3.25 2.07 -3.51
CA ASP A 151 -2.43 1.75 -2.35
C ASP A 151 -2.53 0.26 -1.97
N VAL A 152 -3.68 -0.35 -2.29
CA VAL A 152 -4.04 -1.70 -1.87
C VAL A 152 -4.69 -2.49 -3.01
N VAL A 153 -4.43 -3.79 -3.07
CA VAL A 153 -5.18 -4.74 -3.90
C VAL A 153 -6.18 -5.43 -2.99
N ASP A 154 -7.45 -5.30 -3.31
CA ASP A 154 -8.56 -5.74 -2.48
C ASP A 154 -9.45 -6.75 -3.24
N HIS A 155 -10.08 -7.66 -2.49
CA HIS A 155 -10.99 -8.65 -3.04
C HIS A 155 -12.36 -8.03 -3.33
N VAL A 156 -12.90 -8.17 -4.54
CA VAL A 156 -14.25 -7.69 -4.91
C VAL A 156 -15.31 -8.38 -4.05
N ILE A 157 -15.26 -9.71 -3.95
CA ILE A 157 -16.00 -10.52 -2.99
C ILE A 157 -15.03 -10.83 -1.84
N PRO A 158 -15.35 -10.44 -0.59
CA PRO A 158 -14.43 -10.60 0.53
C PRO A 158 -13.92 -12.03 0.71
N LEU A 159 -12.65 -12.16 1.11
CA LEU A 159 -11.97 -13.44 1.31
C LEU A 159 -12.73 -14.42 2.23
N LEU A 160 -13.43 -13.90 3.24
CA LEU A 160 -14.20 -14.70 4.20
C LEU A 160 -15.56 -15.15 3.66
N VAL A 161 -16.05 -14.53 2.59
CA VAL A 161 -17.33 -14.86 1.94
C VAL A 161 -17.13 -15.96 0.90
N ASP A 162 -16.09 -15.83 0.07
CA ASP A 162 -15.77 -16.81 -0.96
C ASP A 162 -14.26 -17.11 -0.99
N TRP A 163 -13.88 -18.17 -0.30
CA TRP A 163 -12.49 -18.62 -0.21
C TRP A 163 -11.94 -19.22 -1.50
N LEU A 164 -12.81 -19.77 -2.36
CA LEU A 164 -12.39 -20.40 -3.62
C LEU A 164 -11.85 -19.36 -4.60
N ARG A 165 -12.41 -18.14 -4.56
CA ARG A 165 -12.00 -17.01 -5.42
C ARG A 165 -10.87 -16.15 -4.86
N ARG A 166 -10.14 -16.62 -3.84
CA ARG A 166 -9.08 -15.85 -3.18
C ARG A 166 -7.92 -15.44 -4.09
N LEU A 167 -7.64 -16.21 -5.14
CA LEU A 167 -6.59 -15.96 -6.15
C LEU A 167 -7.19 -15.75 -7.56
N ASP A 168 -8.50 -15.58 -7.69
CA ASP A 168 -9.12 -15.23 -8.97
C ASP A 168 -8.78 -13.78 -9.31
N SER A 169 -8.07 -13.55 -10.41
CA SER A 169 -7.69 -12.20 -10.83
C SER A 169 -8.90 -11.30 -11.08
N ASN A 170 -10.04 -11.86 -11.49
CA ASN A 170 -11.28 -11.11 -11.71
C ASN A 170 -11.96 -10.71 -10.39
N ASN A 171 -11.64 -11.41 -9.30
CA ASN A 171 -12.07 -11.07 -7.96
C ASN A 171 -11.12 -10.09 -7.25
N LEU A 172 -10.11 -9.54 -7.94
CA LEU A 172 -9.12 -8.63 -7.35
C LEU A 172 -9.10 -7.29 -8.08
N GLN A 173 -9.00 -6.20 -7.32
CA GLN A 173 -8.93 -4.84 -7.85
C GLN A 173 -7.97 -3.96 -7.07
N THR A 174 -7.21 -3.13 -7.78
CA THR A 174 -6.34 -2.10 -7.18
C THR A 174 -7.17 -0.88 -6.78
N LEU A 175 -7.08 -0.45 -5.52
CA LEU A 175 -7.86 0.64 -4.93
C LEU A 175 -6.96 1.63 -4.18
N CYS A 176 -7.34 2.91 -4.18
CA CYS A 176 -6.80 3.88 -3.22
C CYS A 176 -7.47 3.70 -1.85
N HIS A 177 -6.83 4.17 -0.77
CA HIS A 177 -7.35 4.08 0.59
C HIS A 177 -8.79 4.60 0.74
N ALA A 178 -9.13 5.70 0.08
CA ALA A 178 -10.49 6.26 0.15
C ALA A 178 -11.55 5.31 -0.45
N CYS A 179 -11.26 4.71 -1.61
CA CYS A 179 -12.16 3.75 -2.26
C CYS A 179 -12.21 2.43 -1.49
N HIS A 180 -11.08 1.97 -0.96
CA HIS A 180 -11.00 0.79 -0.12
C HIS A 180 -11.86 0.93 1.14
N ASN A 181 -11.75 2.05 1.85
CA ASN A 181 -12.53 2.32 3.06
C ASN A 181 -14.03 2.42 2.76
N LYS A 182 -14.40 3.03 1.62
CA LYS A 182 -15.78 3.08 1.17
C LYS A 182 -16.33 1.67 0.92
N LYS A 183 -15.60 0.84 0.17
CA LYS A 183 -15.96 -0.55 -0.10
C LYS A 183 -16.07 -1.36 1.20
N THR A 184 -15.13 -1.21 2.13
CA THR A 184 -15.16 -1.92 3.43
C THR A 184 -16.48 -1.67 4.15
N LYS A 185 -16.94 -0.41 4.22
CA LYS A 185 -18.23 -0.06 4.83
C LYS A 185 -19.44 -0.62 4.06
N GLU A 186 -19.34 -0.73 2.73
CA GLU A 186 -20.40 -1.32 1.90
C GLU A 186 -20.46 -2.84 2.10
N ASP A 187 -19.32 -3.52 2.16
CA ASP A 187 -19.21 -4.95 2.42
C ASP A 187 -19.68 -5.30 3.84
N GLU A 188 -19.33 -4.50 4.84
CA GLU A 188 -19.83 -4.66 6.21
C GLU A 188 -21.36 -4.62 6.28
N LYS A 189 -22.01 -3.78 5.47
CA LYS A 189 -23.48 -3.73 5.37
C LYS A 189 -24.04 -4.90 4.59
N LYS A 190 -23.39 -5.28 3.49
CA LYS A 190 -23.86 -6.33 2.57
C LYS A 190 -23.73 -7.73 3.16
N TYR A 191 -22.66 -7.98 3.90
CA TYR A 191 -22.35 -9.30 4.48
C TYR A 191 -22.52 -9.32 6.00
N ARG A 192 -23.15 -8.27 6.59
CA ARG A 192 -23.64 -8.33 7.96
C ARG A 192 -24.66 -9.46 8.05
N ARG A 193 -24.33 -10.49 8.82
CA ARG A 193 -25.32 -11.44 9.35
C ARG A 193 -25.89 -10.87 10.65
#